data_AF-A0AA92CJF6-F1
#
_entry.id   AF-A0AA92CJF6-F1
#
_cell.length_a   1.000
_cell.length_b   1.000
_cell.length_c   1.000
_cell.angle_alpha   90.00
_cell.angle_beta   90.00
_cell.angle_gamma   90.00
#
_symmetry.space_group_name_H-M   'P 1'
#
loop_
_entity.id
_entity.type
_entity.pdbx_description
1 polymer ?
#
loop_
_entity_poly.entity_id
_entity_poly.type
_entity_poly.pdbx_seq_one_letter_code
_entity_poly.pdbx_strand_id
1 'polypeptide(L)'
;MQACPAVNELEKRLFVVKAPFDIKIGVEKDGENYELFYDEQRTRVDPDVISRFITFMPQNLWRSPKRPVFQILLPYVFLCDEKCYLTQFPPFLDKFTWPGQMIAGRFEITNWPRILNFAFEFCDLNSCLELRRGQPLCYFMFEGDNPERSVRLVRAKQTEEVRQFRKGIDGMPKFTSNTFSVMDEAARRRPRNLVISIEDGDEV
;
A
#
# COMPACT_ATOMS: atom_id res chain seq x y z
N MET A 1 -21.41 12.03 10.29
CA MET A 1 -21.52 12.98 9.16
C MET A 1 -21.20 14.35 9.71
N GLN A 2 -20.08 14.94 9.31
CA GLN A 2 -19.71 16.29 9.76
C GLN A 2 -20.57 17.34 9.03
N ALA A 3 -20.76 18.51 9.62
CA ALA A 3 -21.59 19.57 9.04
C ALA A 3 -20.96 20.22 7.77
N CYS A 4 -19.65 20.10 7.58
CA CYS A 4 -18.94 20.73 6.46
C CYS A 4 -19.02 19.88 5.18
N PRO A 5 -19.60 20.39 4.08
CA PRO A 5 -19.68 19.67 2.81
C PRO A 5 -18.32 19.27 2.26
N ALA A 6 -17.29 20.12 2.41
CA ALA A 6 -15.94 19.82 1.93
C ALA A 6 -15.32 18.60 2.62
N VAL A 7 -15.60 18.40 3.92
CA VAL A 7 -15.14 17.20 4.64
C VAL A 7 -15.85 15.97 4.13
N ASN A 8 -17.18 16.03 3.99
CA ASN A 8 -17.95 14.89 3.48
C ASN A 8 -17.53 14.50 2.07
N GLU A 9 -17.23 15.46 1.20
CA GLU A 9 -16.75 15.21 -0.16
C GLU A 9 -15.37 14.54 -0.19
N LEU A 10 -14.47 14.93 0.70
CA LEU A 10 -13.17 14.25 0.84
C LEU A 10 -13.34 12.83 1.38
N GLU A 11 -14.08 12.65 2.48
CA GLU A 11 -14.25 11.35 3.14
C GLU A 11 -14.91 10.30 2.23
N LYS A 12 -15.85 10.71 1.36
CA LYS A 12 -16.47 9.80 0.36
C LYS A 12 -15.47 9.21 -0.64
N ARG A 13 -14.29 9.80 -0.78
CA ARG A 13 -13.25 9.40 -1.75
C ARG A 13 -12.14 8.57 -1.11
N LEU A 14 -12.17 8.40 0.21
CA LEU A 14 -11.17 7.64 0.96
C LEU A 14 -11.65 6.20 1.18
N PHE A 15 -10.88 5.26 0.66
CA PHE A 15 -11.08 3.83 0.90
C PHE A 15 -10.13 3.38 2.01
N VAL A 16 -10.70 2.89 3.11
CA VAL A 16 -9.94 2.45 4.28
C VAL A 16 -9.43 1.02 4.10
N VAL A 17 -8.12 0.84 4.28
CA VAL A 17 -7.53 -0.48 4.54
C VAL A 17 -7.36 -0.62 6.03
N LYS A 18 -7.91 -1.70 6.59
CA LYS A 18 -7.80 -2.02 8.01
C LYS A 18 -6.61 -2.92 8.26
N ALA A 19 -5.97 -2.76 9.42
CA ALA A 19 -4.91 -3.67 9.86
C ALA A 19 -5.49 -5.10 9.97
N PRO A 20 -4.84 -6.10 9.36
CA PRO A 20 -5.34 -7.48 9.36
C PRO A 20 -5.13 -8.19 10.70
N PHE A 21 -4.18 -7.71 11.52
CA PHE A 21 -3.71 -8.40 12.71
C PHE A 21 -3.40 -7.43 13.85
N ASP A 22 -3.37 -7.98 15.07
CA ASP A 22 -2.79 -7.31 16.24
C ASP A 22 -1.29 -7.56 16.26
N ILE A 23 -0.50 -6.51 16.09
CA ILE A 23 0.96 -6.58 16.02
C ILE A 23 1.54 -5.40 16.80
N LYS A 24 2.53 -5.67 17.65
CA LYS A 24 3.31 -4.62 18.31
C LYS A 24 4.80 -4.84 18.06
N ILE A 25 5.42 -3.89 17.38
CA ILE A 25 6.78 -3.99 16.83
C ILE A 25 7.64 -2.85 17.35
N GLY A 26 8.83 -3.16 17.81
CA GLY A 26 9.88 -2.17 18.02
C GLY A 26 11.05 -2.39 17.07
N VAL A 27 11.97 -1.43 17.06
CA VAL A 27 13.22 -1.53 16.31
C VAL A 27 14.36 -1.33 17.27
N GLU A 28 15.33 -2.23 17.23
CA GLU A 28 16.59 -2.08 17.94
C GLU A 28 17.74 -1.89 16.96
N LYS A 29 18.80 -1.23 17.42
CA LYS A 29 20.00 -1.01 16.64
C LYS A 29 20.99 -2.15 16.95
N ASP A 30 21.44 -2.84 15.92
CA ASP A 30 22.46 -3.89 16.00
C ASP A 30 23.69 -3.47 15.17
N GLY A 31 24.72 -2.96 15.84
CA GLY A 31 25.89 -2.39 15.17
C GLY A 31 25.53 -1.24 14.23
N GLU A 32 25.77 -1.39 12.93
CA GLU A 32 25.35 -0.44 11.89
C GLU A 32 23.97 -0.77 11.27
N ASN A 33 23.36 -1.88 11.70
CA ASN A 33 22.08 -2.37 11.23
C ASN A 33 20.95 -2.13 12.24
N TYR A 34 19.75 -2.52 11.84
CA TYR A 34 18.54 -2.46 12.65
C TYR A 34 17.80 -3.79 12.55
N GLU A 35 17.24 -4.24 13.67
CA GLU A 35 16.44 -5.45 13.76
C GLU A 35 15.05 -5.13 14.32
N LEU A 36 14.05 -5.92 13.89
CA LEU A 36 12.70 -5.83 14.42
C LEU A 36 12.56 -6.80 15.58
N PHE A 37 12.00 -6.32 16.69
CA PHE A 37 11.56 -7.18 17.78
C PHE A 37 10.03 -7.08 17.96
N TYR A 38 9.43 -8.17 18.42
CA TYR A 38 7.99 -8.29 18.57
C TYR A 38 7.62 -8.51 20.04
N ASP A 39 6.58 -7.81 20.51
CA ASP A 39 6.00 -8.07 21.82
C ASP A 39 5.11 -9.33 21.73
N GLU A 40 5.61 -10.49 22.19
CA GLU A 40 4.94 -11.79 22.07
C GLU A 40 3.55 -11.83 22.73
N GLN A 41 3.33 -11.05 23.78
CA GLN A 41 2.03 -11.05 24.50
C GLN A 41 0.97 -10.24 23.75
N ARG A 42 1.39 -9.22 23.00
CA ARG A 42 0.49 -8.31 22.27
C ARG A 42 0.41 -8.56 20.78
N THR A 43 1.30 -9.40 20.26
CA THR A 43 1.33 -9.82 18.86
C THR A 43 0.60 -11.15 18.73
N ARG A 44 -0.55 -11.14 18.05
CA ARG A 44 -1.41 -12.33 17.89
C ARG A 44 -1.22 -12.99 16.53
N VAL A 45 0.04 -13.07 16.09
CA VAL A 45 0.46 -13.61 14.79
C VAL A 45 1.81 -14.27 14.96
N ASP A 46 2.01 -15.39 14.27
CA ASP A 46 3.29 -16.07 14.21
C ASP A 46 4.37 -15.18 13.56
N PRO A 47 5.60 -15.09 14.10
CA PRO A 47 6.71 -14.36 13.51
C PRO A 47 6.97 -14.68 12.03
N ASP A 48 6.80 -15.94 11.61
CA ASP A 48 6.99 -16.38 10.21
C ASP A 48 5.94 -15.78 9.26
N VAL A 49 4.77 -15.44 9.79
CA VAL A 49 3.74 -14.74 9.04
C VAL A 49 4.10 -13.26 8.98
N ILE A 50 4.54 -12.66 10.09
CA ILE A 50 4.89 -11.23 10.14
C ILE A 50 6.04 -10.89 9.19
N SER A 51 7.07 -11.72 9.12
CA SER A 51 8.21 -11.53 8.22
C SER A 51 7.83 -11.50 6.72
N ARG A 52 6.69 -12.10 6.35
CA ARG A 52 6.13 -12.01 4.98
C ARG A 52 5.41 -10.69 4.71
N PHE A 53 4.92 -10.04 5.77
CA PHE A 53 4.21 -8.76 5.67
C PHE A 53 5.10 -7.56 5.95
N ILE A 54 6.20 -7.74 6.67
CA ILE A 54 7.02 -6.64 7.17
C ILE A 54 8.47 -6.89 6.80
N THR A 55 9.05 -5.97 6.03
CA THR A 55 10.43 -6.11 5.54
C THR A 55 11.13 -4.76 5.53
N PHE A 56 12.37 -4.70 6.00
CA PHE A 56 13.16 -3.48 5.87
C PHE A 56 13.39 -3.09 4.41
N MET A 57 13.30 -1.79 4.13
CA MET A 57 13.80 -1.25 2.88
C MET A 57 15.33 -1.24 2.89
N PRO A 58 15.99 -1.34 1.72
CA PRO A 58 17.43 -1.12 1.62
C PRO A 58 17.84 0.23 2.25
N GLN A 59 18.86 0.23 3.12
CA GLN A 59 19.23 1.41 3.90
C GLN A 59 19.62 2.62 3.04
N ASN A 60 20.20 2.37 1.87
CA ASN A 60 20.59 3.42 0.91
C ASN A 60 19.38 4.18 0.32
N LEU A 61 18.16 3.66 0.48
CA LEU A 61 16.92 4.33 0.05
C LEU A 61 16.26 5.11 1.18
N TRP A 62 16.76 5.02 2.42
CA TRP A 62 16.20 5.74 3.54
C TRP A 62 16.52 7.23 3.44
N ARG A 63 15.58 8.07 3.87
CA ARG A 63 15.78 9.53 3.93
C ARG A 63 16.84 9.92 4.96
N SER A 64 17.02 9.08 5.98
CA SER A 64 18.02 9.27 7.02
C SER A 64 18.56 7.91 7.47
N PRO A 65 19.89 7.74 7.63
CA PRO A 65 20.47 6.50 8.14
C PRO A 65 20.11 6.21 9.60
N LYS A 66 19.57 7.21 10.32
CA LYS A 66 19.13 7.08 11.72
C LYS A 66 17.65 6.73 11.87
N ARG A 67 16.91 6.63 10.75
CA ARG A 67 15.48 6.38 10.74
C ARG A 67 15.18 5.16 9.88
N PRO A 68 15.14 3.97 10.49
CA PRO A 68 14.90 2.75 9.75
C PRO A 68 13.52 2.77 9.12
N VAL A 69 13.46 2.30 7.88
CA VAL A 69 12.21 2.26 7.10
C VAL A 69 11.89 0.82 6.77
N PHE A 70 10.71 0.36 7.14
CA PHE A 70 10.19 -0.94 6.70
C PHE A 70 8.94 -0.75 5.83
N GLN A 71 8.65 -1.77 5.04
CA GLN A 71 7.46 -1.85 4.21
C GLN A 71 6.48 -2.83 4.84
N ILE A 72 5.21 -2.42 4.88
CA ILE A 72 4.07 -3.29 5.18
C ILE A 72 3.45 -3.72 3.86
N LEU A 73 3.45 -5.02 3.59
CA LEU A 73 2.79 -5.61 2.44
C LEU A 73 1.27 -5.43 2.55
N LEU A 74 0.70 -4.82 1.53
CA LEU A 74 -0.74 -4.70 1.36
C LEU A 74 -1.13 -5.63 0.19
N PRO A 75 -1.84 -6.74 0.45
CA PRO A 75 -2.08 -7.80 -0.54
C PRO A 75 -3.17 -7.42 -1.56
N TYR A 76 -3.14 -6.18 -2.04
CA TYR A 76 -4.06 -5.63 -3.01
C TYR A 76 -3.32 -5.23 -4.28
N VAL A 77 -3.98 -5.46 -5.41
CA VAL A 77 -3.63 -4.91 -6.72
C VAL A 77 -4.86 -4.20 -7.23
N PHE A 78 -4.71 -2.93 -7.59
CA PHE A 78 -5.78 -2.15 -8.17
C PHE A 78 -5.58 -2.02 -9.68
N LEU A 79 -6.68 -2.10 -10.41
CA LEU A 79 -6.75 -2.07 -11.86
C LEU A 79 -7.77 -1.01 -12.27
N CYS A 80 -7.52 -0.35 -13.41
CA CYS A 80 -8.45 0.59 -14.00
C CYS A 80 -8.28 0.58 -15.53
N ASP A 81 -9.39 0.58 -16.27
CA ASP A 81 -9.36 0.57 -17.73
C ASP A 81 -8.95 1.91 -18.34
N GLU A 82 -9.14 2.99 -17.58
CA GLU A 82 -8.78 4.36 -17.91
C GLU A 82 -7.60 4.84 -17.06
N LYS A 83 -7.07 6.02 -17.41
CA LYS A 83 -5.98 6.64 -16.65
C LYS A 83 -6.43 6.92 -15.22
N CYS A 84 -5.72 6.34 -14.26
CA CYS A 84 -6.04 6.45 -12.85
C CYS A 84 -4.76 6.52 -12.02
N TYR A 85 -4.73 7.48 -11.11
CA TYR A 85 -3.73 7.56 -10.05
C TYR A 85 -4.31 7.01 -8.75
N LEU A 86 -3.46 6.36 -7.98
CA LEU A 86 -3.73 5.94 -6.61
C LEU A 86 -2.81 6.75 -5.71
N THR A 87 -3.40 7.41 -4.72
CA THR A 87 -2.67 8.06 -3.62
C THR A 87 -2.87 7.26 -2.34
N GLN A 88 -1.78 6.88 -1.69
CA GLN A 88 -1.75 6.21 -0.40
C GLN A 88 -1.46 7.24 0.68
N PHE A 89 -2.31 7.27 1.72
CA PHE A 89 -2.20 8.18 2.84
C PHE A 89 -2.06 7.42 4.17
N PRO A 90 -1.37 8.01 5.17
CA PRO A 90 -1.54 7.60 6.55
C PRO A 90 -3.01 7.71 6.95
N PRO A 91 -3.46 7.00 7.99
CA PRO A 91 -4.83 7.08 8.46
C PRO A 91 -5.08 8.38 9.26
N PHE A 92 -4.98 9.54 8.59
CA PHE A 92 -4.91 10.87 9.19
C PHE A 92 -6.22 11.38 9.83
N LEU A 93 -7.34 10.72 9.56
CA LEU A 93 -8.64 11.00 10.19
C LEU A 93 -8.76 10.39 11.59
N ASP A 94 -7.85 9.46 11.92
CA ASP A 94 -7.79 8.79 13.20
C ASP A 94 -6.57 9.25 13.99
N LYS A 95 -6.70 9.22 15.31
CA LYS A 95 -5.60 9.59 16.20
C LYS A 95 -4.79 8.35 16.57
N PHE A 96 -3.52 8.35 16.16
CA PHE A 96 -2.54 7.33 16.53
C PHE A 96 -1.32 7.93 17.22
N THR A 97 -0.72 7.16 18.13
CA THR A 97 0.54 7.49 18.80
C THR A 97 1.64 6.56 18.30
N TRP A 98 1.87 6.60 16.99
CA TRP A 98 2.91 5.77 16.36
C TRP A 98 4.31 6.38 16.57
N PRO A 99 5.36 5.55 16.68
CA PRO A 99 6.74 5.98 16.92
C PRO A 99 7.41 6.56 15.67
N GLY A 100 6.62 7.01 14.69
CA GLY A 100 7.06 7.24 13.33
C GLY A 100 5.90 7.62 12.42
N GLN A 101 6.15 7.59 11.12
CA GLN A 101 5.21 8.06 10.11
C GLN A 101 5.13 7.11 8.92
N MET A 102 3.91 6.90 8.42
CA MET A 102 3.74 6.29 7.10
C MET A 102 4.12 7.30 6.02
N ILE A 103 4.81 6.84 4.99
CA ILE A 103 5.27 7.67 3.87
C ILE A 103 4.21 7.64 2.77
N ALA A 104 3.44 8.72 2.66
CA ALA A 104 2.45 8.89 1.60
C ALA A 104 3.10 8.87 0.20
N GLY A 105 2.35 8.40 -0.79
CA GLY A 105 2.83 8.30 -2.17
C GLY A 105 1.70 8.28 -3.18
N ARG A 106 1.98 8.76 -4.39
CA ARG A 106 1.04 8.81 -5.52
C ARG A 106 1.68 8.20 -6.75
N PHE A 107 0.97 7.31 -7.44
CA PHE A 107 1.46 6.67 -8.66
C PHE A 107 0.29 6.25 -9.56
N GLU A 108 0.57 6.10 -10.85
CA GLU A 108 -0.41 5.61 -11.82
C GLU A 108 -0.59 4.10 -11.67
N ILE A 109 -1.84 3.61 -11.74
CA ILE A 109 -2.15 2.18 -11.64
C ILE A 109 -2.60 1.55 -12.97
N THR A 110 -2.90 2.38 -13.97
CA THR A 110 -3.40 1.91 -15.28
C THR A 110 -2.36 1.06 -16.01
N ASN A 111 -1.11 1.51 -16.02
CA ASN A 111 0.00 0.82 -16.69
C ASN A 111 0.99 0.14 -15.73
N TRP A 112 0.78 0.27 -14.42
CA TRP A 112 1.69 -0.31 -13.41
C TRP A 112 0.95 -1.04 -12.28
N PRO A 113 0.16 -2.08 -12.60
CA PRO A 113 -0.53 -2.86 -11.59
C PRO A 113 0.48 -3.68 -10.79
N ARG A 114 0.63 -3.36 -9.51
CA ARG A 114 1.58 -4.00 -8.61
C ARG A 114 0.96 -4.31 -7.26
N ILE A 115 1.52 -5.30 -6.57
CA ILE A 115 1.21 -5.51 -5.16
C ILE A 115 1.71 -4.28 -4.39
N LEU A 116 0.87 -3.77 -3.50
CA LEU A 116 1.18 -2.56 -2.77
C LEU A 116 2.01 -2.86 -1.53
N ASN A 117 2.88 -1.93 -1.20
CA ASN A 117 3.61 -1.87 0.05
C ASN A 117 3.45 -0.47 0.61
N PHE A 118 3.34 -0.34 1.92
CA PHE A 118 3.28 0.96 2.58
C PHE A 118 4.45 1.13 3.53
N ALA A 119 5.26 2.14 3.27
CA ALA A 119 6.50 2.36 4.00
C ALA A 119 6.21 3.12 5.30
N PHE A 120 6.81 2.67 6.40
CA PHE A 120 6.79 3.33 7.68
C PHE A 120 8.23 3.68 8.10
N GLU A 121 8.47 4.96 8.38
CA GLU A 121 9.74 5.49 8.90
C GLU A 121 9.65 5.56 10.43
N PHE A 122 10.50 4.80 11.13
CA PHE A 122 10.63 4.87 12.59
C PHE A 122 11.43 6.12 12.99
N CYS A 123 10.84 6.95 13.86
CA CYS A 123 11.44 8.18 14.37
C CYS A 123 11.88 8.06 15.84
N ASP A 124 11.16 7.27 16.65
CA ASP A 124 11.48 7.00 18.05
C ASP A 124 11.70 5.50 18.26
N LEU A 125 12.95 5.10 18.45
CA LEU A 125 13.34 3.70 18.66
C LEU A 125 13.06 3.22 20.10
N ASN A 126 12.70 4.11 21.03
CA ASN A 126 12.34 3.75 22.40
C ASN A 126 10.86 3.38 22.55
N SER A 127 10.10 3.48 21.46
CA SER A 127 8.66 3.23 21.41
C SER A 127 8.35 2.12 20.39
N CYS A 128 7.18 1.51 20.53
CA CYS A 128 6.72 0.47 19.61
C CYS A 128 5.58 0.96 18.73
N LEU A 129 5.55 0.52 17.48
CA LEU A 129 4.40 0.64 16.61
C LEU A 129 3.38 -0.42 17.05
N GLU A 130 2.17 0.02 17.40
CA GLU A 130 1.04 -0.87 17.69
C GLU A 130 0.00 -0.76 16.57
N LEU A 131 -0.23 -1.86 15.88
CA LEU A 131 -1.30 -2.05 14.91
C LEU A 131 -2.34 -2.99 15.53
N ARG A 132 -3.60 -2.57 15.57
CA ARG A 132 -4.68 -3.41 16.08
C ARG A 132 -5.62 -3.80 14.96
N ARG A 133 -5.98 -5.08 14.91
CA ARG A 133 -6.85 -5.64 13.90
C ARG A 133 -8.15 -4.85 13.79
N GLY A 134 -8.50 -4.49 12.57
CA GLY A 134 -9.72 -3.73 12.27
C GLY A 134 -9.59 -2.21 12.41
N GLN A 135 -8.49 -1.69 12.99
CA GLN A 135 -8.20 -0.26 12.97
C GLN A 135 -7.71 0.18 11.58
N PRO A 136 -7.95 1.45 11.19
CA PRO A 136 -7.40 2.01 9.96
C PRO A 136 -5.86 1.90 9.92
N LEU A 137 -5.33 1.26 8.87
CA LEU A 137 -3.91 1.16 8.60
C LEU A 137 -3.48 2.24 7.60
N CYS A 138 -4.27 2.45 6.56
CA CYS A 138 -4.04 3.48 5.56
C CYS A 138 -5.33 3.83 4.80
N TYR A 139 -5.29 4.95 4.10
CA TYR A 139 -6.33 5.33 3.15
C TYR A 139 -5.80 5.28 1.72
N PHE A 140 -6.66 4.84 0.79
CA PHE A 140 -6.45 5.01 -0.63
C PHE A 140 -7.43 6.02 -1.20
N MET A 141 -6.94 6.85 -2.11
CA MET A 141 -7.75 7.73 -2.94
C MET A 141 -7.39 7.47 -4.40
N PHE A 142 -8.41 7.44 -5.25
CA PHE A 142 -8.25 7.20 -6.67
C PHE A 142 -8.68 8.44 -7.45
N GLU A 143 -7.88 8.80 -8.45
CA GLU A 143 -8.09 10.01 -9.25
C GLU A 143 -7.97 9.67 -10.74
N GLY A 144 -9.09 9.80 -11.46
CA GLY A 144 -9.10 9.79 -12.92
C GLY A 144 -8.95 11.20 -13.50
N ASP A 145 -9.21 11.34 -14.80
CA ASP A 145 -9.05 12.63 -15.50
C ASP A 145 -10.11 13.67 -15.13
N ASN A 146 -11.27 13.26 -14.61
CA ASN A 146 -12.31 14.16 -14.11
C ASN A 146 -12.42 14.05 -12.58
N PRO A 147 -12.08 15.13 -11.82
CA PRO A 147 -12.15 15.11 -10.37
C PRO A 147 -13.57 14.99 -9.81
N GLU A 148 -14.63 15.27 -10.58
CA GLU A 148 -16.02 15.16 -10.12
C GLU A 148 -16.57 13.74 -10.16
N ARG A 149 -15.93 12.82 -10.90
CA ARG A 149 -16.39 11.44 -11.03
C ARG A 149 -16.23 10.69 -9.71
N SER A 150 -17.30 10.06 -9.25
CA SER A 150 -17.25 9.12 -8.13
C SER A 150 -16.48 7.86 -8.53
N VAL A 151 -15.65 7.35 -7.63
CA VAL A 151 -14.96 6.07 -7.81
C VAL A 151 -15.74 4.97 -7.11
N ARG A 152 -15.90 3.83 -7.78
CA ARG A 152 -16.44 2.61 -7.19
C ARG A 152 -15.40 1.51 -7.30
N LEU A 153 -15.06 0.90 -6.17
CA LEU A 153 -14.25 -0.32 -6.15
C LEU A 153 -15.15 -1.54 -6.33
N VAL A 154 -14.74 -2.44 -7.22
CA VAL A 154 -15.38 -3.74 -7.46
C VAL A 154 -14.32 -4.83 -7.34
N ARG A 155 -14.73 -6.03 -6.92
CA ARG A 155 -13.86 -7.20 -7.03
C ARG A 155 -13.73 -7.56 -8.51
N ALA A 156 -12.50 -7.65 -8.99
CA ALA A 156 -12.21 -7.97 -10.38
C ALA A 156 -11.64 -9.38 -10.51
N LYS A 157 -11.99 -10.07 -11.61
CA LYS A 157 -11.45 -11.38 -11.95
C LYS A 157 -9.98 -11.25 -12.33
N GLN A 158 -9.15 -12.16 -11.81
CA GLN A 158 -7.78 -12.32 -12.27
C GLN A 158 -7.78 -13.16 -13.56
N THR A 159 -8.04 -12.53 -14.71
CA THR A 159 -7.94 -13.23 -15.99
C THR A 159 -6.49 -13.59 -16.34
N GLU A 160 -6.32 -14.47 -17.32
CA GLU A 160 -4.99 -14.86 -17.77
C GLU A 160 -4.23 -13.68 -18.40
N GLU A 161 -4.92 -12.80 -19.13
CA GLU A 161 -4.32 -11.59 -19.72
C GLU A 161 -3.82 -10.63 -18.64
N VAL A 162 -4.63 -10.41 -17.58
CA VAL A 162 -4.22 -9.59 -16.43
C VAL A 162 -3.04 -10.22 -15.69
N ARG A 163 -3.05 -11.54 -15.51
CA ARG A 163 -1.95 -12.28 -14.87
C ARG A 163 -0.64 -12.14 -15.66
N GLN A 164 -0.69 -12.32 -16.99
CA GLN A 164 0.47 -12.20 -17.86
C GLN A 164 0.98 -10.76 -17.91
N PHE A 165 0.08 -9.78 -18.01
CA PHE A 165 0.41 -8.36 -17.98
C PHE A 165 1.16 -8.00 -16.70
N ARG A 166 0.64 -8.41 -15.53
CA ARG A 166 1.30 -8.19 -14.24
C ARG A 166 2.65 -8.87 -14.15
N LYS A 167 2.78 -10.12 -14.61
CA LYS A 167 4.04 -10.87 -14.61
C LYS A 167 5.13 -10.16 -15.43
N GLY A 168 4.75 -9.52 -16.53
CA GLY A 168 5.69 -8.76 -17.38
C GLY A 168 6.20 -7.46 -16.77
N ILE A 169 5.50 -6.92 -15.75
CA ILE A 169 5.83 -5.64 -15.12
C ILE A 169 6.44 -5.84 -13.72
N ASP A 170 6.20 -6.98 -13.10
CA ASP A 170 6.70 -7.28 -11.77
C ASP A 170 8.24 -7.20 -11.71
N GLY A 171 8.77 -6.53 -10.69
CA GLY A 171 10.21 -6.30 -10.53
C GLY A 171 10.85 -5.25 -11.45
N MET A 172 10.24 -4.82 -12.55
CA MET A 172 10.83 -3.88 -13.53
C MET A 172 11.39 -2.56 -12.95
N PRO A 173 10.74 -1.89 -11.98
CA PRO A 173 11.25 -0.67 -11.36
C PRO A 173 12.56 -0.85 -10.57
N LYS A 174 12.91 -2.08 -10.19
CA LYS A 174 14.17 -2.39 -9.50
C LYS A 174 15.35 -2.46 -10.46
N PHE A 175 15.10 -2.59 -11.77
CA PHE A 175 16.13 -2.87 -12.77
C PHE A 175 16.48 -1.67 -13.66
N THR A 176 15.71 -0.57 -13.63
CA THR A 176 15.98 0.59 -14.50
C THR A 176 15.77 1.92 -13.79
N SER A 177 16.75 2.83 -13.93
CA SER A 177 16.62 4.24 -13.56
C SER A 177 15.73 5.04 -14.54
N ASN A 178 15.37 4.44 -15.67
CA ASN A 178 14.51 5.03 -16.70
C ASN A 178 13.09 4.41 -16.67
N THR A 179 12.35 4.69 -15.60
CA THR A 179 11.01 4.13 -15.37
C THR A 179 10.02 4.50 -16.48
N PHE A 180 10.21 5.62 -17.18
CA PHE A 180 9.28 6.11 -18.20
C PHE A 180 9.19 5.21 -19.44
N SER A 181 10.32 4.71 -19.98
CA SER A 181 10.27 3.83 -21.16
C SER A 181 9.64 2.47 -20.87
N VAL A 182 9.73 2.01 -19.62
CA VAL A 182 9.05 0.80 -19.13
C VAL A 182 7.53 1.00 -19.13
N MET A 183 7.05 2.19 -18.74
CA MET A 183 5.62 2.50 -18.72
C MET A 183 5.03 2.58 -20.13
N ASP A 184 5.77 3.11 -21.10
CA ASP A 184 5.32 3.15 -22.50
C ASP A 184 5.14 1.74 -23.08
N GLU A 185 6.08 0.84 -22.82
CA GLU A 185 5.99 -0.55 -23.28
C GLU A 185 4.88 -1.32 -22.54
N ALA A 186 4.71 -1.06 -21.24
CA ALA A 186 3.58 -1.59 -20.48
C ALA A 186 2.25 -1.13 -21.10
N ALA A 187 2.12 0.14 -21.47
CA ALA A 187 0.92 0.65 -22.11
C ALA A 187 0.61 -0.05 -23.45
N ARG A 188 1.63 -0.39 -24.26
CA ARG A 188 1.46 -1.13 -25.53
C ARG A 188 0.98 -2.56 -25.33
N ARG A 189 1.46 -3.24 -24.28
CA ARG A 189 1.12 -4.64 -23.97
C ARG A 189 -0.14 -4.78 -23.12
N ARG A 190 -0.72 -3.66 -22.68
CA ARG A 190 -1.87 -3.62 -21.79
C ARG A 190 -3.07 -4.27 -22.48
N PRO A 191 -3.73 -5.25 -21.83
CA PRO A 191 -5.03 -5.74 -22.27
C PRO A 191 -6.02 -4.58 -22.41
N ARG A 192 -6.93 -4.68 -23.39
CA ARG A 192 -7.95 -3.65 -23.62
C ARG A 192 -8.84 -3.43 -22.39
N ASN A 193 -9.20 -4.53 -21.72
CA ASN A 193 -9.98 -4.53 -20.49
C ASN A 193 -9.15 -5.21 -19.40
N LEU A 194 -8.92 -4.49 -18.31
CA LEU A 194 -8.28 -4.93 -17.07
C LEU A 194 -9.33 -5.24 -16.00
N VAL A 195 -10.49 -4.56 -16.02
CA VAL A 195 -11.53 -4.73 -15.00
C VAL A 195 -12.70 -5.52 -15.56
N ILE A 196 -12.83 -6.76 -15.09
CA ILE A 196 -14.03 -7.59 -15.28
C ILE A 196 -14.55 -7.90 -13.89
N SER A 197 -15.71 -7.35 -13.54
CA SER A 197 -16.30 -7.53 -12.21
C SER A 197 -16.70 -8.99 -11.98
N ILE A 198 -16.42 -9.49 -10.78
CA ILE A 198 -17.02 -10.72 -10.28
C ILE A 198 -18.40 -10.34 -9.75
N GLU A 199 -19.47 -10.86 -10.34
CA GLU A 199 -20.81 -10.73 -9.75
C GLU A 199 -20.95 -11.69 -8.56
N ASP A 200 -21.78 -11.34 -7.58
CA ASP A 200 -22.08 -12.20 -6.44
C ASP A 200 -22.83 -13.46 -6.92
N GLY A 201 -22.09 -14.47 -7.38
CA GLY A 201 -22.61 -15.70 -7.97
C GLY A 201 -21.60 -16.49 -8.81
N ASP A 202 -20.55 -15.82 -9.31
CA ASP A 202 -19.45 -16.50 -10.00
C ASP A 202 -18.42 -17.00 -8.98
N GLU A 203 -18.35 -18.32 -8.78
CA GLU A 203 -17.38 -18.94 -7.88
C GLU A 203 -15.92 -18.61 -8.26
N VAL A 204 -15.10 -18.49 -7.21
CA VAL A 204 -13.67 -18.09 -7.22
C VAL A 204 -12.78 -19.13 -7.91
#